data_AF-A0A1H7P2D1-F1
#
_entry.id   AF-A0A1H7P2D1-F1
#
_cell.length_a   1.000
_cell.length_b   1.000
_cell.length_c   1.000
_cell.angle_alpha   90.00
_cell.angle_beta   90.00
_cell.angle_gamma   90.00
#
_symmetry.space_group_name_H-M   'P 1'
#
loop_
_entity.id
_entity.type
_entity.pdbx_description
1 polymer ?
#
loop_
_entity_poly.entity_id
_entity_poly.type
_entity_poly.pdbx_seq_one_letter_code
_entity_poly.pdbx_strand_id
1 'polypeptide(L)' 'MTKDEIINAAESGEFIVDHNYQCFADLDGTEARRYLESKGFEVVQNFDTGLNGIAITTCGLHLSTNGYIYKKL' A
#
# COMPACT_ATOMS: atom_id res chain seq x y z
N MET A 1 8.53 6.19 6.65
CA MET A 1 7.65 7.15 5.99
C MET A 1 6.50 7.57 6.91
N THR A 2 6.13 8.85 6.89
CA THR A 2 4.95 9.43 7.52
C THR A 2 3.71 9.26 6.64
N LYS A 3 2.52 9.56 7.16
CA LYS A 3 1.27 9.51 6.39
C LYS A 3 1.29 10.47 5.20
N ASP A 4 1.80 11.68 5.38
CA ASP A 4 1.86 12.71 4.32
C ASP A 4 2.87 12.33 3.22
N GLU A 5 4.01 11.75 3.59
CA GLU A 5 4.99 11.22 2.61
C GLU A 5 4.37 10.12 1.74
N ILE A 6 3.55 9.24 2.33
CA ILE A 6 2.85 8.17 1.61
C ILE A 6 1.79 8.76 0.66
N ILE A 7 1.05 9.78 1.10
CA ILE A 7 0.08 10.48 0.24
C ILE A 7 0.82 11.07 -0.97
N ASN A 8 1.91 11.80 -0.75
CA ASN A 8 2.68 12.42 -1.82
C ASN A 8 3.26 11.37 -2.79
N ALA A 9 3.81 10.27 -2.28
CA ALA A 9 4.30 9.16 -3.09
C ALA A 9 3.20 8.54 -3.95
N ALA A 10 1.98 8.43 -3.41
CA ALA A 10 0.85 7.85 -4.14
C ALA A 10 0.28 8.78 -5.22
N GLU A 11 0.32 10.10 -5.03
CA GLU A 11 -0.07 11.07 -6.07
C GLU A 11 0.90 11.02 -7.28
N SER A 12 2.18 10.70 -7.04
CA SER A 12 3.21 10.59 -8.09
C SER A 12 3.39 9.16 -8.66
N GLY A 13 2.91 8.14 -7.97
CA GLY A 13 3.07 6.74 -8.36
C GLY A 13 4.51 6.23 -8.13
N GLU A 14 4.89 5.98 -6.87
CA GLU A 14 6.26 5.65 -6.47
C GLU A 14 6.35 4.32 -5.70
N PHE A 15 7.57 3.93 -5.29
CA PHE A 15 7.79 2.79 -4.42
C PHE A 15 7.97 3.23 -2.96
N ILE A 16 7.37 2.49 -2.02
CA ILE A 16 7.57 2.69 -0.59
C ILE A 16 9.02 2.37 -0.21
N VAL A 17 9.69 3.36 0.39
CA VAL A 17 11.03 3.23 0.96
C VAL A 17 10.90 3.38 2.49
N ASP A 18 10.42 2.33 3.14
CA ASP A 18 10.24 2.27 4.59
C ASP A 18 10.66 0.90 5.13
N HIS A 19 11.55 0.88 6.12
CA HIS A 19 12.00 -0.37 6.76
C HIS A 19 10.87 -1.13 7.48
N ASN A 20 9.75 -0.46 7.77
CA ASN A 20 8.58 -1.09 8.37
C ASN A 20 7.67 -1.78 7.35
N TYR A 21 7.99 -1.70 6.06
CA TYR A 21 7.25 -2.36 4.98
C TYR A 21 8.05 -3.54 4.41
N GLN A 22 7.47 -4.73 4.44
CA GLN A 22 8.11 -5.91 3.90
C GLN A 22 7.62 -6.22 2.48
N CYS A 23 8.39 -5.84 1.47
CA CYS A 23 8.05 -6.18 0.09
C CYS A 23 8.04 -7.71 -0.13
N PHE A 24 7.10 -8.18 -0.94
CA PHE A 24 6.87 -9.57 -1.34
C PHE A 24 6.62 -10.54 -0.18
N ALA A 25 6.13 -10.04 0.97
CA ALA A 25 5.81 -10.87 2.13
C ALA A 25 4.67 -11.87 1.85
N ASP A 26 3.70 -11.46 1.04
CA ASP A 26 2.51 -12.23 0.71
C ASP A 26 1.95 -11.86 -0.68
N LEU A 27 1.00 -12.68 -1.13
CA LEU A 27 0.26 -12.49 -2.38
C LEU A 27 -1.13 -11.89 -2.16
N ASP A 28 -1.69 -11.90 -0.95
CA ASP A 28 -3.08 -11.51 -0.73
C ASP A 28 -3.27 -10.04 -0.29
N GLY A 29 -2.19 -9.29 -0.14
CA GLY A 29 -2.17 -7.90 0.25
C GLY A 29 -2.24 -7.67 1.76
N THR A 30 -2.06 -8.72 2.58
CA THR A 30 -2.14 -8.61 4.04
C THR A 30 -1.06 -7.67 4.60
N GLU A 31 0.18 -7.75 4.11
CA GLU A 31 1.26 -6.86 4.54
C GLU A 31 1.02 -5.41 4.08
N ALA A 32 0.53 -5.21 2.86
CA ALA A 32 0.15 -3.89 2.35
C ALA A 32 -0.95 -3.25 3.21
N ARG A 33 -1.94 -4.04 3.63
CA ARG A 33 -2.99 -3.60 4.55
C ARG A 33 -2.40 -3.21 5.91
N ARG A 34 -1.65 -4.12 6.54
CA ARG A 34 -1.04 -3.90 7.86
C ARG A 34 -0.22 -2.61 7.86
N TYR A 35 0.59 -2.41 6.83
CA TYR A 35 1.42 -1.22 6.71
C TYR A 35 0.58 0.05 6.61
N LEU A 36 -0.41 0.11 5.71
CA LEU A 36 -1.27 1.29 5.56
C LEU A 36 -2.05 1.60 6.85
N GLU A 37 -2.63 0.60 7.50
CA GLU A 37 -3.33 0.76 8.78
C GLU A 37 -2.38 1.28 9.88
N SER A 38 -1.12 0.80 9.92
CA SER A 38 -0.10 1.30 10.86
C SER A 38 0.25 2.79 10.67
N LYS A 39 -0.04 3.33 9.48
CA LYS A 39 0.18 4.75 9.13
C LYS A 39 -1.10 5.59 9.28
N GLY A 40 -2.19 4.97 9.75
CA GLY A 40 -3.46 5.64 10.00
C GLY A 40 -4.35 5.79 8.77
N PHE A 41 -4.17 4.95 7.74
CA PHE A 41 -5.15 4.81 6.66
C PHE A 41 -6.19 3.75 7.01
N GLU A 42 -7.41 3.93 6.52
CA GLU A 42 -8.46 2.91 6.59
C GLU A 42 -8.45 2.09 5.30
N VAL A 43 -8.25 0.78 5.41
CA VAL A 43 -8.20 -0.16 4.27
C VAL A 43 -9.55 -0.84 4.12
N VAL A 44 -10.15 -0.70 2.94
CA VAL A 44 -11.48 -1.28 2.62
C VAL A 44 -11.37 -2.68 2.03
N GLN A 45 -10.26 -2.98 1.36
CA GLN A 45 -10.07 -4.24 0.66
C GLN A 45 -8.59 -4.56 0.52
N ASN A 46 -8.25 -5.84 0.62
CA ASN A 46 -7.00 -6.38 0.10
C ASN A 46 -7.28 -7.69 -0.67
N PHE A 47 -6.50 -7.97 -1.71
CA PHE A 47 -6.69 -9.15 -2.56
C PHE A 47 -5.42 -9.53 -3.32
N ASP A 48 -5.41 -10.77 -3.80
CA ASP A 48 -4.39 -11.34 -4.70
C ASP A 48 -4.72 -11.04 -6.17
N THR A 49 -3.72 -10.59 -6.92
CA THR A 49 -3.81 -10.32 -8.36
C THR A 49 -3.28 -11.47 -9.24
N GLY A 50 -2.75 -12.53 -8.62
CA GLY A 50 -2.03 -13.64 -9.26
C GLY A 50 -0.53 -13.42 -9.41
N LEU A 51 -0.04 -12.20 -9.18
CA LEU A 51 1.40 -11.84 -9.24
C LEU A 51 1.88 -11.13 -7.97
N ASN A 52 1.02 -10.35 -7.33
CA ASN A 52 1.26 -9.66 -6.06
C ASN A 52 -0.05 -9.31 -5.35
N GLY A 53 0.03 -9.02 -4.06
CA GLY A 53 -1.10 -8.52 -3.29
C GLY A 53 -1.30 -7.03 -3.46
N ILE A 54 -2.53 -6.55 -3.29
CA ILE A 54 -2.87 -5.13 -3.26
C ILE A 54 -3.77 -4.86 -2.05
N ALA A 55 -3.54 -3.73 -1.36
CA ALA A 55 -4.45 -3.13 -0.39
C ALA A 55 -4.96 -1.77 -0.88
N ILE A 56 -6.26 -1.53 -0.71
CA ILE A 56 -6.97 -0.32 -1.16
C ILE A 56 -7.54 0.42 0.06
N THR A 57 -7.27 1.72 0.14
CA THR A 57 -7.81 2.58 1.21
C THR A 57 -9.13 3.24 0.83
N THR A 58 -9.88 3.73 1.83
CA THR A 58 -11.09 4.54 1.62
C THR A 58 -10.84 5.81 0.82
N CYS A 59 -9.60 6.35 0.86
CA CYS A 59 -9.21 7.53 0.10
C CYS A 59 -8.61 7.22 -1.28
N GLY A 60 -8.74 5.98 -1.77
CA GLY A 60 -8.35 5.59 -3.12
C GLY A 60 -6.85 5.35 -3.30
N LEU A 61 -6.09 5.14 -2.22
CA LEU A 61 -4.69 4.69 -2.34
C LEU A 61 -4.65 3.19 -2.56
N HIS A 62 -3.80 2.77 -3.48
CA HIS A 62 -3.52 1.38 -3.80
C HIS A 62 -2.05 1.12 -3.49
N LEU A 63 -1.77 0.29 -2.49
CA LEU A 63 -0.41 -0.19 -2.19
C LEU A 63 -0.32 -1.66 -2.56
N SER A 64 0.70 -2.02 -3.34
CA SER A 64 0.95 -3.40 -3.71
C SER A 64 2.09 -4.01 -2.90
N THR A 65 2.09 -5.33 -2.72
CA THR A 65 3.10 -6.05 -1.94
C THR A 65 4.49 -5.95 -2.52
N ASN A 66 4.67 -5.55 -3.79
CA ASN A 66 5.99 -5.24 -4.35
C ASN A 66 6.54 -3.85 -3.95
N GLY A 67 5.73 -3.04 -3.27
CA GLY A 67 6.08 -1.69 -2.81
C GLY A 67 5.54 -0.55 -3.66
N TYR A 68 4.99 -0.82 -4.84
CA TYR A 68 4.43 0.25 -5.67
C TYR A 68 3.13 0.78 -5.08
N ILE A 69 3.05 2.10 -4.91
CA ILE A 69 1.89 2.83 -4.41
C ILE A 69 1.43 3.88 -5.42
N TYR A 70 0.12 3.98 -5.62
CA TYR A 70 -0.49 5.01 -6.45
C TYR A 70 -1.88 5.34 -5.94
N LYS A 71 -2.42 6.49 -6.36
CA LYS A 71 -3.81 6.86 -6.11
C LYS A 71 -4.64 6.68 -7.37
N LYS A 72 -5.82 6.09 -7.22
CA LYS A 72 -6.81 5.96 -8.29
C LYS A 72 -8.06 6.76 -7.91
N LEU A 73 -8.46 7.66 -8.80
CA LEU A 73 -9.69 8.46 -8.69
C LEU A 73 -10.93 7.59 -8.85
#